data_AF-A0A090W907-F1
#
_entry.id   AF-A0A090W907-F1
#
_cell.length_a   1.000
_cell.length_b   1.000
_cell.length_c   1.000
_cell.angle_alpha   90.00
_cell.angle_beta   90.00
_cell.angle_gamma   90.00
#
_symmetry.space_group_name_H-M   'P 1'
#
loop_
_entity.id
_entity.type
_entity.pdbx_description
1 polymer ?
#
loop_
_entity_poly.entity_id
_entity_poly.type
_entity_poly.pdbx_seq_one_letter_code
_entity_poly.pdbx_strand_id
1 'polypeptide(L)'
;MLVDYNAETGTWQNTRQIDSAEGIFKDELGVSESRCSYPNGYDYDTKGTLHTTWTWRESSQGANHDLIYVYSEDNGNTWKNNSGKILETIPHVNSPDIVVQSIPRVFGLMNDQGQTTDSKNQVHVVMYHCTEETITKAGSFPGASRWGPNEAKRYHHYWRVTKGSWHHFEMNLKVGNRPKVFVDKHDNLIMIYAGSTKNKTKNRDEDKRDLIIATATAKNQWKDWTVTYTVKGPFINDMLGDVYRWKDEGVLSIMVQDNPKRKNQSSALKVVDLFFESGP
;
A
#
# COMPACT_ATOMS: atom_id res chain seq x y z
N MET A 1 -14.13 -9.82 3.39
CA MET A 1 -14.36 -11.27 3.30
C MET A 1 -13.46 -11.84 2.21
N LEU A 2 -12.98 -13.07 2.37
CA LEU A 2 -12.38 -13.88 1.30
C LEU A 2 -13.39 -14.94 0.85
N VAL A 3 -13.30 -15.38 -0.39
CA VAL A 3 -14.17 -16.41 -0.96
C VAL A 3 -13.38 -17.18 -2.01
N ASP A 4 -13.55 -18.50 -2.05
CA ASP A 4 -12.84 -19.36 -3.00
C ASP A 4 -13.68 -19.53 -4.27
N TYR A 5 -13.02 -19.42 -5.42
CA TYR A 5 -13.64 -19.76 -6.72
C TYR A 5 -13.31 -21.21 -7.08
N ASN A 6 -14.34 -22.03 -7.27
CA ASN A 6 -14.19 -23.38 -7.81
C ASN A 6 -14.35 -23.33 -9.33
N ALA A 7 -13.25 -23.55 -10.07
CA ALA A 7 -13.25 -23.49 -11.52
C ALA A 7 -13.93 -24.70 -12.20
N GLU A 8 -14.01 -25.85 -11.53
CA GLU A 8 -14.68 -27.05 -12.08
C GLU A 8 -16.20 -26.89 -12.08
N THR A 9 -16.75 -26.28 -11.01
CA THR A 9 -18.19 -26.07 -10.86
C THR A 9 -18.64 -24.67 -11.27
N GLY A 10 -17.72 -23.72 -11.40
CA GLY A 10 -18.02 -22.30 -11.67
C GLY A 10 -18.67 -21.56 -10.50
N THR A 11 -18.50 -22.05 -9.26
CA THR A 11 -19.17 -21.51 -8.07
C THR A 11 -18.21 -20.89 -7.07
N TRP A 12 -18.68 -19.84 -6.37
CA TRP A 12 -18.00 -19.28 -5.22
C TRP A 12 -18.41 -20.02 -3.93
N GLN A 13 -17.44 -20.40 -3.10
CA GLN A 13 -17.64 -21.18 -1.88
C GLN A 13 -16.68 -20.75 -0.75
N ASN A 14 -16.87 -21.30 0.47
CA ASN A 14 -15.98 -21.07 1.62
C ASN A 14 -15.75 -19.58 1.97
N THR A 15 -16.84 -18.81 2.05
CA THR A 15 -16.76 -17.40 2.45
C THR A 15 -16.26 -17.29 3.89
N ARG A 16 -15.23 -16.45 4.10
CA ARG A 16 -14.56 -16.26 5.39
C ARG A 16 -14.31 -14.79 5.69
N GLN A 17 -14.44 -14.42 6.96
CA GLN A 17 -14.23 -13.06 7.42
C GLN A 17 -12.74 -12.80 7.67
N ILE A 18 -12.29 -11.58 7.34
CA ILE A 18 -10.86 -11.19 7.45
C ILE A 18 -10.66 -10.38 8.71
N ASP A 19 -11.61 -9.50 9.00
CA ASP A 19 -11.54 -8.49 10.01
C ASP A 19 -12.92 -8.26 10.63
N SER A 20 -12.95 -7.73 11.85
CA SER A 20 -14.17 -7.45 12.61
C SER A 20 -14.18 -5.99 13.07
N ALA A 21 -15.37 -5.39 13.03
CA ALA A 21 -15.60 -4.04 13.55
C ALA A 21 -15.63 -4.01 15.09
N GLU A 22 -15.52 -5.16 15.78
CA GLU A 22 -15.52 -5.24 17.23
C GLU A 22 -14.38 -4.46 17.90
N GLY A 23 -14.61 -4.11 19.16
CA GLY A 23 -13.62 -3.47 20.02
C GLY A 23 -13.74 -1.94 20.10
N ILE A 24 -12.93 -1.38 20.99
CA ILE A 24 -12.89 0.04 21.30
C ILE A 24 -11.52 0.60 20.93
N PHE A 25 -11.51 1.61 20.08
CA PHE A 25 -10.31 2.38 19.77
C PHE A 25 -10.34 3.71 20.52
N LYS A 26 -9.20 4.12 21.08
CA LYS A 26 -9.05 5.39 21.78
C LYS A 26 -7.75 6.05 21.40
N ASP A 27 -7.84 7.33 21.06
CA ASP A 27 -6.68 8.21 20.87
C ASP A 27 -7.02 9.63 21.34
N GLU A 28 -6.25 10.61 20.89
CA GLU A 28 -6.44 12.04 21.21
C GLU A 28 -7.71 12.67 20.61
N LEU A 29 -8.30 12.06 19.58
CA LEU A 29 -9.54 12.54 18.95
C LEU A 29 -10.79 11.91 19.59
N GLY A 30 -10.62 11.02 20.58
CA GLY A 30 -11.70 10.47 21.40
C GLY A 30 -11.76 8.94 21.37
N VAL A 31 -12.94 8.43 21.69
CA VAL A 31 -13.25 6.99 21.73
C VAL A 31 -14.13 6.62 20.53
N SER A 32 -13.88 5.47 19.92
CA SER A 32 -14.65 4.96 18.79
C SER A 32 -14.96 3.47 18.93
N GLU A 33 -16.19 3.11 18.55
CA GLU A 33 -16.74 1.75 18.49
C GLU A 33 -17.14 1.37 17.05
N SER A 34 -16.82 2.22 16.06
CA SER A 34 -17.14 2.02 14.65
C SER A 34 -15.87 2.09 13.82
N ARG A 35 -15.72 1.21 12.82
CA ARG A 35 -14.56 1.25 11.92
C ARG A 35 -14.76 0.48 10.63
N CYS A 36 -13.92 0.81 9.65
CA CYS A 36 -13.64 -0.03 8.49
C CYS A 36 -12.14 -0.33 8.42
N SER A 37 -11.77 -1.51 7.95
CA SER A 37 -10.42 -1.77 7.46
C SER A 37 -10.27 -1.31 6.01
N TYR A 38 -9.05 -0.96 5.64
CA TYR A 38 -8.68 -0.75 4.25
C TYR A 38 -7.36 -1.48 3.95
N PRO A 39 -7.42 -2.62 3.25
CA PRO A 39 -6.26 -3.46 2.95
C PRO A 39 -5.24 -2.76 2.07
N ASN A 40 -3.95 -3.10 2.25
CA ASN A 40 -2.91 -2.81 1.26
C ASN A 40 -2.72 -3.97 0.28
N GLY A 41 -3.00 -5.21 0.68
CA GLY A 41 -2.91 -6.39 -0.19
C GLY A 41 -3.24 -7.71 0.51
N TYR A 42 -3.44 -8.74 -0.32
CA TYR A 42 -3.71 -10.13 0.05
C TYR A 42 -2.74 -11.03 -0.74
N ASP A 43 -1.50 -11.11 -0.27
CA ASP A 43 -0.43 -11.73 -1.04
C ASP A 43 -0.06 -13.09 -0.46
N TYR A 44 -0.02 -14.10 -1.32
CA TYR A 44 0.51 -15.41 -0.99
C TYR A 44 2.04 -15.41 -1.14
N ASP A 45 2.74 -15.92 -0.14
CA ASP A 45 4.17 -16.21 -0.24
C ASP A 45 4.45 -17.52 -1.01
N THR A 46 5.73 -17.85 -1.19
CA THR A 46 6.14 -19.08 -1.90
C THR A 46 5.74 -20.38 -1.21
N LYS A 47 5.29 -20.32 0.05
CA LYS A 47 4.83 -21.46 0.84
C LYS A 47 3.30 -21.57 0.87
N GLY A 48 2.59 -20.65 0.23
CA GLY A 48 1.12 -20.58 0.28
C GLY A 48 0.59 -19.92 1.55
N THR A 49 1.43 -19.20 2.30
CA THR A 49 1.01 -18.37 3.43
C THR A 49 0.38 -17.09 2.89
N LEU A 50 -0.87 -16.81 3.26
CA LEU A 50 -1.56 -15.58 2.94
C LEU A 50 -1.15 -14.48 3.93
N HIS A 51 -0.56 -13.40 3.42
CA HIS A 51 -0.21 -12.21 4.17
C HIS A 51 -1.18 -11.08 3.88
N THR A 52 -1.65 -10.40 4.93
CA THR A 52 -2.51 -9.23 4.77
C THR A 52 -2.09 -8.12 5.71
N THR A 53 -2.09 -6.90 5.18
CA THR A 53 -1.95 -5.68 5.96
C THR A 53 -3.05 -4.70 5.62
N TRP A 54 -3.42 -3.85 6.59
CA TRP A 54 -4.43 -2.82 6.41
C TRP A 54 -4.20 -1.66 7.38
N THR A 55 -4.99 -0.62 7.20
CA THR A 55 -5.16 0.46 8.18
C THR A 55 -6.62 0.54 8.60
N TRP A 56 -6.87 1.03 9.82
CA TRP A 56 -8.22 1.25 10.33
C TRP A 56 -8.68 2.68 10.04
N ARG A 57 -10.00 2.86 9.87
CA ARG A 57 -10.64 4.17 9.85
C ARG A 57 -11.90 4.14 10.70
N GLU A 58 -11.91 4.96 11.73
CA GLU A 58 -12.98 4.97 12.73
C GLU A 58 -14.28 5.68 12.28
N SER A 59 -14.26 6.43 11.18
CA SER A 59 -15.47 7.03 10.61
C SER A 59 -15.32 7.35 9.13
N SER A 60 -16.42 7.44 8.37
CA SER A 60 -16.39 7.70 6.92
C SER A 60 -15.62 9.00 6.56
N GLN A 61 -15.69 10.00 7.43
CA GLN A 61 -14.99 11.28 7.29
C GLN A 61 -13.69 11.39 8.11
N GLY A 62 -13.29 10.32 8.81
CA GLY A 62 -12.09 10.29 9.66
C GLY A 62 -10.79 9.99 8.91
N ALA A 63 -9.66 10.28 9.56
CA ALA A 63 -8.35 9.84 9.10
C ALA A 63 -8.10 8.36 9.45
N ASN A 64 -7.15 7.74 8.76
CA ASN A 64 -6.75 6.36 9.04
C ASN A 64 -5.70 6.30 10.16
N HIS A 65 -5.55 5.14 10.79
CA HIS A 65 -4.49 4.90 11.76
C HIS A 65 -3.93 3.48 11.69
N ASP A 66 -2.70 3.38 12.15
CA ASP A 66 -1.91 2.16 12.31
C ASP A 66 -1.68 1.37 11.01
N LEU A 67 -0.58 0.62 10.99
CA LEU A 67 -0.35 -0.49 10.07
C LEU A 67 -0.57 -1.79 10.82
N ILE A 68 -1.53 -2.57 10.33
CA ILE A 68 -1.93 -3.84 10.89
C ILE A 68 -1.37 -4.97 10.05
N TYR A 69 -1.01 -6.09 10.67
CA TYR A 69 -0.58 -7.30 9.99
C TYR A 69 -1.14 -8.55 10.67
N VAL A 70 -1.71 -9.44 9.85
CA VAL A 70 -1.94 -10.85 10.20
C VAL A 70 -1.56 -11.73 9.02
N TYR A 71 -1.41 -13.02 9.26
CA TYR A 71 -1.19 -13.99 8.20
C TYR A 71 -1.96 -15.28 8.45
N SER A 72 -2.15 -16.07 7.41
CA SER A 72 -2.86 -17.34 7.46
C SER A 72 -2.11 -18.41 6.66
N GLU A 73 -2.00 -19.60 7.24
CA GLU A 73 -1.37 -20.77 6.61
C GLU A 73 -2.41 -21.75 6.04
N ASP A 74 -3.70 -21.44 6.19
CA ASP A 74 -4.82 -22.32 5.82
C ASP A 74 -5.83 -21.59 4.93
N ASN A 75 -5.32 -20.74 4.03
CA ASN A 75 -6.07 -19.93 3.09
C ASN A 75 -6.99 -18.86 3.70
N GLY A 76 -6.87 -18.54 4.98
CA GLY A 76 -7.66 -17.52 5.67
C GLY A 76 -8.76 -18.10 6.58
N ASN A 77 -8.72 -19.40 6.88
CA ASN A 77 -9.63 -20.01 7.84
C ASN A 77 -9.26 -19.64 9.28
N THR A 78 -7.96 -19.62 9.58
CA THR A 78 -7.41 -19.10 10.83
C THR A 78 -6.39 -18.00 10.55
N TRP A 79 -6.28 -17.07 11.50
CA TRP A 79 -5.37 -15.93 11.41
C TRP A 79 -4.37 -15.98 12.56
N LYS A 80 -3.10 -15.70 12.26
CA LYS A 80 -2.02 -15.52 13.23
C LYS A 80 -1.60 -14.06 13.28
N ASN A 81 -1.31 -13.57 14.48
CA ASN A 81 -0.76 -12.23 14.69
C ASN A 81 0.74 -12.15 14.34
N ASN A 82 1.37 -10.99 14.54
CA ASN A 82 2.77 -10.81 14.17
C ASN A 82 3.75 -11.72 14.95
N SER A 83 3.41 -12.08 16.20
CA SER A 83 4.19 -13.00 17.05
C SER A 83 3.99 -14.49 16.71
N GLY A 84 3.06 -14.79 15.79
CA GLY A 84 2.76 -16.14 15.33
C GLY A 84 1.77 -16.90 16.19
N LYS A 85 1.11 -16.23 17.14
CA LYS A 85 0.01 -16.80 17.91
C LYS A 85 -1.26 -16.79 17.04
N ILE A 86 -1.99 -17.91 17.05
CA ILE A 86 -3.34 -17.99 16.46
C ILE A 86 -4.27 -17.05 17.24
N LEU A 87 -5.01 -16.23 16.52
CA LEU A 87 -6.06 -15.38 17.06
C LEU A 87 -7.31 -16.21 17.34
N GLU A 88 -7.88 -16.04 18.54
CA GLU A 88 -9.06 -16.79 18.99
C GLU A 88 -10.37 -16.27 18.36
N THR A 89 -10.34 -15.04 17.85
CA THR A 89 -11.44 -14.37 17.17
C THR A 89 -10.96 -13.81 15.83
N ILE A 90 -11.90 -13.40 14.99
CA ILE A 90 -11.59 -12.66 13.76
C ILE A 90 -10.82 -11.38 14.14
N PRO A 91 -9.72 -11.05 13.44
CA PRO A 91 -8.90 -9.87 13.75
C PRO A 91 -9.73 -8.60 13.95
N HIS A 92 -9.54 -7.91 15.06
CA HIS A 92 -10.23 -6.67 15.42
C HIS A 92 -9.26 -5.69 16.10
N VAL A 93 -9.69 -4.45 16.36
CA VAL A 93 -8.78 -3.38 16.81
C VAL A 93 -8.09 -3.65 18.15
N ASN A 94 -8.65 -4.53 19.00
CA ASN A 94 -8.06 -4.93 20.28
C ASN A 94 -7.40 -6.32 20.23
N SER A 95 -7.27 -6.96 19.06
CA SER A 95 -6.54 -8.22 18.96
C SER A 95 -5.06 -8.02 19.30
N PRO A 96 -4.44 -8.96 20.04
CA PRO A 96 -3.06 -8.79 20.51
C PRO A 96 -2.05 -8.90 19.36
N ASP A 97 -1.03 -8.04 19.40
CA ASP A 97 0.14 -8.01 18.49
C ASP A 97 -0.19 -7.97 16.98
N ILE A 98 -1.31 -7.36 16.59
CA ILE A 98 -1.62 -7.14 15.16
C ILE A 98 -1.13 -5.77 14.67
N VAL A 99 -0.99 -4.78 15.57
CA VAL A 99 -0.43 -3.46 15.22
C VAL A 99 1.09 -3.59 15.12
N VAL A 100 1.62 -3.47 13.90
CA VAL A 100 3.07 -3.62 13.65
C VAL A 100 3.79 -2.29 13.52
N GLN A 101 3.05 -1.23 13.19
CA GLN A 101 3.50 0.14 13.33
C GLN A 101 2.32 1.00 13.79
N SER A 102 2.49 1.68 14.91
CA SER A 102 1.48 2.67 15.33
C SER A 102 1.65 3.95 14.51
N ILE A 103 0.54 4.42 13.93
CA ILE A 103 0.50 5.63 13.11
C ILE A 103 -0.75 6.41 13.53
N PRO A 104 -0.61 7.47 14.34
CA PRO A 104 -1.73 8.29 14.80
C PRO A 104 -2.57 8.90 13.66
N ARG A 105 -3.88 9.05 13.92
CA ARG A 105 -4.83 9.67 12.96
C ARG A 105 -4.39 11.06 12.48
N VAL A 106 -3.71 11.82 13.34
CA VAL A 106 -3.24 13.19 13.05
C VAL A 106 -2.09 13.28 12.05
N PHE A 107 -1.53 12.14 11.62
CA PHE A 107 -0.45 12.08 10.64
C PHE A 107 -0.94 11.86 9.20
N GLY A 108 -2.25 11.84 8.97
CA GLY A 108 -2.79 11.88 7.62
C GLY A 108 -2.49 10.64 6.77
N LEU A 109 -2.44 9.47 7.41
CA LEU A 109 -2.22 8.17 6.77
C LEU A 109 -3.28 7.90 5.70
N MET A 110 -2.87 7.60 4.47
CA MET A 110 -3.78 7.17 3.42
C MET A 110 -4.08 5.67 3.50
N ASN A 111 -5.21 5.25 2.93
CA ASN A 111 -5.63 3.85 2.83
C ASN A 111 -5.43 3.27 1.42
N ASP A 112 -5.53 1.94 1.29
CA ASP A 112 -5.51 1.19 0.01
C ASP A 112 -4.22 1.35 -0.81
N GLN A 113 -3.09 1.05 -0.19
CA GLN A 113 -1.77 1.37 -0.75
C GLN A 113 -1.11 0.14 -1.41
N GLY A 114 0.18 -0.10 -1.19
CA GLY A 114 0.93 -1.18 -1.87
C GLY A 114 1.47 -2.22 -0.90
N GLN A 115 1.33 -3.50 -1.26
CA GLN A 115 1.95 -4.64 -0.58
C GLN A 115 2.54 -5.62 -1.63
N THR A 116 3.60 -6.33 -1.28
CA THR A 116 4.12 -7.51 -2.00
C THR A 116 4.89 -8.41 -1.02
N THR A 117 5.20 -9.64 -1.44
CA THR A 117 6.13 -10.55 -0.77
C THR A 117 7.39 -10.76 -1.60
N ASP A 118 8.56 -10.90 -0.98
CA ASP A 118 9.83 -11.25 -1.67
C ASP A 118 10.10 -12.76 -1.72
N SER A 119 11.20 -13.19 -2.35
CA SER A 119 11.57 -14.61 -2.47
C SER A 119 11.94 -15.26 -1.13
N LYS A 120 12.16 -14.46 -0.08
CA LYS A 120 12.43 -14.89 1.30
C LYS A 120 11.16 -14.86 2.16
N ASN A 121 10.00 -14.66 1.54
CA ASN A 121 8.69 -14.54 2.19
C ASN A 121 8.63 -13.38 3.20
N GLN A 122 9.38 -12.31 2.94
CA GLN A 122 9.27 -11.05 3.67
C GLN A 122 8.15 -10.22 3.05
N VAL A 123 7.29 -9.67 3.90
CA VAL A 123 6.22 -8.78 3.47
C VAL A 123 6.78 -7.37 3.37
N HIS A 124 6.54 -6.71 2.25
CA HIS A 124 6.86 -5.31 2.02
C HIS A 124 5.58 -4.50 1.84
N VAL A 125 5.50 -3.36 2.51
CA VAL A 125 4.36 -2.44 2.45
C VAL A 125 4.87 -1.04 2.18
N VAL A 126 4.31 -0.37 1.19
CA VAL A 126 4.58 1.05 0.94
C VAL A 126 3.31 1.85 1.17
N MET A 127 3.40 2.80 2.10
CA MET A 127 2.31 3.69 2.48
C MET A 127 2.79 5.13 2.51
N TYR A 128 1.95 6.12 2.23
CA TYR A 128 2.24 7.50 2.56
C TYR A 128 1.43 8.01 3.75
N HIS A 129 2.11 8.83 4.54
CA HIS A 129 1.59 9.64 5.62
C HIS A 129 2.57 10.79 5.87
N CYS A 130 2.31 11.60 6.89
CA CYS A 130 3.24 12.59 7.39
C CYS A 130 3.85 12.11 8.72
N THR A 131 4.74 12.91 9.27
CA THR A 131 5.29 12.77 10.61
C THR A 131 5.17 14.12 11.31
N GLU A 132 5.26 14.16 12.63
CA GLU A 132 5.29 15.45 13.35
C GLU A 132 6.42 16.35 12.84
N GLU A 133 7.60 15.77 12.55
CA GLU A 133 8.75 16.49 12.01
C GLU A 133 8.45 17.12 10.64
N THR A 134 7.90 16.34 9.71
CA THR A 134 7.59 16.82 8.34
C THR A 134 6.45 17.83 8.35
N ILE A 135 5.45 17.66 9.22
CA ILE A 135 4.35 18.61 9.43
C ILE A 135 4.87 19.94 9.97
N THR A 136 5.73 19.89 10.99
CA THR A 136 6.34 21.08 11.61
C THR A 136 7.20 21.83 10.60
N LYS A 137 8.03 21.12 9.83
CA LYS A 137 8.84 21.70 8.74
C LYS A 137 7.98 22.38 7.67
N ALA A 138 6.76 21.89 7.44
CA ALA A 138 5.79 22.52 6.54
C ALA A 138 5.04 23.72 7.16
N GLY A 139 5.36 24.12 8.40
CA GLY A 139 4.72 25.25 9.08
C GLY A 139 3.30 24.96 9.55
N SER A 140 2.97 23.69 9.78
CA SER A 140 1.66 23.22 10.25
C SER A 140 1.79 22.49 11.59
N PHE A 141 0.67 22.02 12.16
CA PHE A 141 0.63 21.16 13.34
C PHE A 141 -0.13 19.85 13.05
N PRO A 142 0.11 18.75 13.80
CA PRO A 142 -0.60 17.49 13.61
C PRO A 142 -2.12 17.66 13.67
N GLY A 143 -2.85 17.02 12.76
CA GLY A 143 -4.31 17.08 12.74
C GLY A 143 -4.91 18.38 12.18
N ALA A 144 -4.08 19.36 11.76
CA ALA A 144 -4.56 20.58 11.12
C ALA A 144 -5.39 20.31 9.85
N SER A 145 -5.14 19.19 9.17
CA SER A 145 -5.99 18.68 8.08
C SER A 145 -5.99 17.16 8.07
N ARG A 146 -7.05 16.56 7.50
CA ARG A 146 -7.26 15.10 7.47
C ARG A 146 -6.09 14.31 6.89
N TRP A 147 -5.38 14.87 5.90
CA TRP A 147 -4.29 14.18 5.17
C TRP A 147 -2.93 14.85 5.35
N GLY A 148 -2.82 15.85 6.22
CA GLY A 148 -1.63 16.67 6.36
C GLY A 148 -1.30 17.56 5.14
N PRO A 149 -0.37 18.52 5.30
CA PRO A 149 0.14 19.35 4.20
C PRO A 149 0.78 18.50 3.10
N ASN A 150 0.64 18.91 1.83
CA ASN A 150 1.24 18.18 0.71
C ASN A 150 2.77 18.10 0.81
N GLU A 151 3.40 19.14 1.33
CA GLU A 151 4.84 19.28 1.51
C GLU A 151 5.38 18.37 2.63
N ALA A 152 4.51 17.94 3.56
CA ALA A 152 4.84 17.06 4.67
C ALA A 152 4.73 15.57 4.32
N LYS A 153 3.93 15.20 3.30
CA LYS A 153 3.72 13.81 2.92
C LYS A 153 5.01 13.13 2.47
N ARG A 154 5.27 11.92 2.95
CA ARG A 154 6.36 11.05 2.51
C ARG A 154 5.81 9.66 2.22
N TYR A 155 6.43 8.95 1.29
CA TYR A 155 6.25 7.50 1.22
C TYR A 155 7.13 6.85 2.30
N HIS A 156 6.61 5.83 2.96
CA HIS A 156 7.24 5.05 4.00
C HIS A 156 7.23 3.59 3.54
N HIS A 157 8.40 2.96 3.54
CA HIS A 157 8.57 1.54 3.29
C HIS A 157 8.67 0.82 4.62
N TYR A 158 7.77 -0.14 4.84
CA TYR A 158 7.80 -1.06 5.95
C TYR A 158 8.07 -2.47 5.44
N TRP A 159 8.88 -3.24 6.12
CA TRP A 159 9.02 -4.66 5.78
C TRP A 159 9.27 -5.54 6.99
N ARG A 160 8.71 -6.75 6.93
CA ARG A 160 8.82 -7.76 7.97
C ARG A 160 9.93 -8.75 7.62
N VAL A 161 10.97 -8.81 8.42
CA VAL A 161 12.00 -9.86 8.26
C VAL A 161 11.49 -11.20 8.79
N THR A 162 12.13 -12.31 8.39
CA THR A 162 11.70 -13.68 8.71
C THR A 162 11.53 -13.94 10.22
N LYS A 163 12.27 -13.23 11.08
CA LYS A 163 12.17 -13.33 12.55
C LYS A 163 10.94 -12.62 13.14
N GLY A 164 10.17 -11.90 12.33
CA GLY A 164 8.94 -11.20 12.72
C GLY A 164 9.11 -9.76 13.19
N SER A 165 10.33 -9.23 13.22
CA SER A 165 10.56 -7.79 13.43
C SER A 165 10.27 -7.00 12.16
N TRP A 166 9.79 -5.77 12.35
CA TRP A 166 9.52 -4.83 11.27
C TRP A 166 10.63 -3.78 11.18
N HIS A 167 11.02 -3.46 9.96
CA HIS A 167 11.88 -2.33 9.64
C HIS A 167 11.08 -1.25 8.93
N HIS A 168 11.60 -0.04 8.99
CA HIS A 168 11.00 1.15 8.41
C HIS A 168 12.06 2.00 7.72
N PHE A 169 11.71 2.59 6.58
CA PHE A 169 12.46 3.62 5.89
C PHE A 169 11.52 4.71 5.36
N GLU A 170 11.75 5.96 5.73
CA GLU A 170 11.08 7.13 5.13
C GLU A 170 11.79 7.51 3.82
N MET A 171 11.04 7.51 2.71
CA MET A 171 11.59 7.78 1.38
C MET A 171 11.69 9.29 1.12
N ASN A 172 12.80 9.70 0.50
CA ASN A 172 12.94 11.05 -0.04
C ASN A 172 12.39 11.15 -1.47
N LEU A 173 11.12 10.79 -1.64
CA LEU A 173 10.40 10.88 -2.91
C LEU A 173 9.20 11.82 -2.76
N LYS A 174 8.93 12.60 -3.81
CA LYS A 174 7.71 13.39 -3.87
C LYS A 174 6.50 12.46 -3.94
N VAL A 175 5.60 12.58 -2.97
CA VAL A 175 4.37 11.80 -2.90
C VAL A 175 3.44 12.18 -4.05
N GLY A 176 2.98 11.17 -4.78
CA GLY A 176 1.88 11.24 -5.73
C GLY A 176 0.61 10.64 -5.13
N ASN A 177 0.02 9.67 -5.81
CA ASN A 177 -1.14 8.93 -5.33
C ASN A 177 -0.75 7.64 -4.55
N ARG A 178 -1.74 6.75 -4.36
CA ARG A 178 -1.53 5.44 -3.76
C ARG A 178 -0.60 4.59 -4.65
N PRO A 179 0.50 4.06 -4.11
CA PRO A 179 1.47 3.29 -4.88
C PRO A 179 1.01 1.84 -5.04
N LYS A 180 1.56 1.15 -6.05
CA LYS A 180 1.64 -0.32 -6.10
C LYS A 180 3.10 -0.74 -6.11
N VAL A 181 3.42 -1.84 -5.44
CA VAL A 181 4.78 -2.32 -5.25
C VAL A 181 4.91 -3.74 -5.77
N PHE A 182 6.04 -4.03 -6.40
CA PHE A 182 6.38 -5.30 -7.02
C PHE A 182 7.80 -5.68 -6.60
N VAL A 183 8.13 -6.96 -6.68
CA VAL A 183 9.46 -7.49 -6.39
C VAL A 183 10.04 -8.17 -7.62
N ASP A 184 11.30 -7.93 -7.96
CA ASP A 184 11.99 -8.67 -9.02
C ASP A 184 12.63 -9.97 -8.52
N LYS A 185 13.22 -10.74 -9.44
CA LYS A 185 13.90 -12.00 -9.13
C LYS A 185 15.14 -11.87 -8.23
N HIS A 186 15.62 -10.66 -7.99
CA HIS A 186 16.76 -10.36 -7.11
C HIS A 186 16.31 -9.72 -5.79
N ASP A 187 15.02 -9.78 -5.48
CA ASP A 187 14.36 -9.12 -4.35
C ASP A 187 14.44 -7.58 -4.40
N ASN A 188 14.80 -6.95 -5.52
CA ASN A 188 14.68 -5.49 -5.63
C ASN A 188 13.20 -5.11 -5.72
N LEU A 189 12.85 -3.95 -5.18
CA LEU A 189 11.48 -3.45 -5.21
C LEU A 189 11.29 -2.43 -6.32
N ILE A 190 10.14 -2.50 -6.95
CA ILE A 190 9.65 -1.55 -7.94
C ILE A 190 8.35 -0.97 -7.41
N MET A 191 8.28 0.35 -7.32
CA MET A 191 7.07 1.10 -6.97
C MET A 191 6.58 1.87 -8.20
N ILE A 192 5.29 1.72 -8.51
CA ILE A 192 4.62 2.53 -9.52
C ILE A 192 3.58 3.44 -8.86
N TYR A 193 3.49 4.68 -9.33
CA TYR A 193 2.51 5.63 -8.85
C TYR A 193 2.27 6.76 -9.86
N ALA A 194 1.11 7.39 -9.78
CA ALA A 194 0.77 8.57 -10.55
C ALA A 194 1.22 9.81 -9.77
N GLY A 195 2.05 10.66 -10.37
CA GLY A 195 2.59 11.83 -9.69
C GLY A 195 3.10 12.89 -10.65
N SER A 196 3.84 13.86 -10.12
CA SER A 196 4.53 14.87 -10.92
C SER A 196 5.93 15.09 -10.37
N THR A 197 6.94 14.97 -11.24
CA THR A 197 8.32 15.32 -10.89
C THR A 197 8.61 16.82 -10.95
N LYS A 198 7.62 17.64 -11.38
CA LYS A 198 7.77 19.11 -11.45
C LYS A 198 7.39 19.77 -10.12
N ASN A 199 8.14 20.79 -9.73
CA ASN A 199 7.95 21.55 -8.48
C ASN A 199 6.77 22.55 -8.50
N LYS A 200 6.02 22.65 -9.60
CA LYS A 200 4.88 23.58 -9.72
C LYS A 200 3.62 22.82 -10.10
N THR A 201 2.70 22.66 -9.16
CA THR A 201 1.31 22.33 -9.47
C THR A 201 0.40 23.19 -8.62
N LYS A 202 -0.38 24.05 -9.29
CA LYS A 202 -1.58 24.62 -8.70
C LYS A 202 -2.61 23.50 -8.56
N ASN A 203 -3.53 23.60 -7.60
CA ASN A 203 -4.58 22.61 -7.26
C ASN A 203 -5.46 22.09 -8.42
N ARG A 204 -5.31 22.61 -9.65
CA ARG A 204 -6.06 22.20 -10.85
C ARG A 204 -5.28 21.29 -11.81
N ASP A 205 -4.01 20.99 -11.53
CA ASP A 205 -3.16 20.11 -12.36
C ASP A 205 -3.02 18.68 -11.76
N GLU A 206 -3.79 18.33 -10.72
CA GLU A 206 -3.91 16.93 -10.24
C GLU A 206 -4.38 15.97 -11.36
N ASP A 207 -5.02 16.51 -12.41
CA ASP A 207 -5.48 15.76 -13.57
C ASP A 207 -4.37 15.50 -14.62
N LYS A 208 -3.14 15.95 -14.42
CA LYS A 208 -2.02 15.79 -15.38
C LYS A 208 -0.82 15.09 -14.77
N ARG A 209 -1.04 13.85 -14.35
CA ARG A 209 -0.02 13.01 -13.70
C ARG A 209 0.81 12.26 -14.73
N ASP A 210 2.08 12.08 -14.42
CA ASP A 210 2.97 11.12 -15.08
C ASP A 210 2.84 9.77 -14.37
N LEU A 211 3.20 8.69 -15.07
CA LEU A 211 3.50 7.40 -14.44
C LEU A 211 4.97 7.43 -13.98
N ILE A 212 5.17 7.33 -12.67
CA ILE A 212 6.49 7.33 -12.03
C ILE A 212 6.86 5.91 -11.63
N ILE A 213 8.10 5.52 -11.93
CA ILE A 213 8.70 4.25 -11.52
C ILE A 213 9.85 4.58 -10.58
N ALA A 214 9.77 4.10 -9.35
CA ALA A 214 10.85 4.15 -8.40
C ALA A 214 11.32 2.75 -8.04
N THR A 215 12.60 2.57 -7.73
CA THR A 215 13.16 1.27 -7.36
C THR A 215 14.04 1.38 -6.14
N ALA A 216 14.18 0.28 -5.39
CA ALA A 216 15.14 0.13 -4.31
C ALA A 216 15.74 -1.27 -4.33
N THR A 217 16.99 -1.41 -3.89
CA THR A 217 17.74 -2.66 -4.03
C THR A 217 17.75 -3.51 -2.77
N ALA A 218 17.65 -4.83 -2.93
CA ALA A 218 17.80 -5.75 -1.81
C ALA A 218 19.19 -5.66 -1.16
N LYS A 219 20.22 -5.41 -1.98
CA LYS A 219 21.61 -5.24 -1.52
C LYS A 219 21.75 -4.13 -0.48
N ASN A 220 20.99 -3.04 -0.62
CA ASN A 220 21.00 -1.91 0.30
C ASN A 220 19.84 -1.95 1.31
N GLN A 221 19.21 -3.11 1.51
CA GLN A 221 18.03 -3.28 2.38
C GLN A 221 16.90 -2.31 2.02
N TRP A 222 16.73 -2.01 0.74
CA TRP A 222 15.70 -1.13 0.19
C TRP A 222 15.71 0.30 0.76
N LYS A 223 16.86 0.78 1.25
CA LYS A 223 17.03 2.14 1.79
C LYS A 223 17.52 3.15 0.73
N ASP A 224 17.47 2.77 -0.55
CA ASP A 224 18.02 3.49 -1.69
C ASP A 224 16.96 3.79 -2.77
N TRP A 225 15.71 4.00 -2.35
CA TRP A 225 14.61 4.36 -3.24
C TRP A 225 14.94 5.58 -4.12
N THR A 226 14.85 5.39 -5.43
CA THR A 226 15.07 6.45 -6.43
C THR A 226 14.09 6.31 -7.60
N VAL A 227 13.70 7.43 -8.21
CA VAL A 227 12.94 7.42 -9.47
C VAL A 227 13.89 7.01 -10.60
N THR A 228 13.66 5.84 -11.19
CA THR A 228 14.49 5.32 -12.30
C THR A 228 13.89 5.61 -13.66
N TYR A 229 12.56 5.73 -13.74
CA TYR A 229 11.90 6.01 -15.00
C TYR A 229 10.62 6.83 -14.81
N THR A 230 10.23 7.54 -15.86
CA THR A 230 8.98 8.33 -15.87
C THR A 230 8.39 8.30 -17.26
N VAL A 231 7.15 7.81 -17.36
CA VAL A 231 6.37 7.92 -18.59
C VAL A 231 5.52 9.18 -18.50
N LYS A 232 5.72 10.08 -19.48
CA LYS A 232 5.03 11.36 -19.49
C LYS A 232 3.56 11.18 -19.85
N GLY A 233 2.71 11.76 -19.01
CA GLY A 233 1.27 11.80 -19.20
C GLY A 233 0.81 12.93 -20.15
N PRO A 234 -0.43 13.43 -20.00
CA PRO A 234 -1.22 13.42 -18.77
C PRO A 234 -2.07 12.16 -18.59
N PHE A 235 -1.94 11.49 -17.44
CA PHE A 235 -2.75 10.35 -17.05
C PHE A 235 -3.74 10.69 -15.93
N ILE A 236 -4.96 10.17 -16.03
CA ILE A 236 -6.05 10.44 -15.08
C ILE A 236 -6.21 9.35 -14.02
N ASN A 237 -5.77 8.11 -14.28
CA ASN A 237 -5.99 6.97 -13.40
C ASN A 237 -4.89 6.80 -12.34
N ASP A 238 -5.20 6.01 -11.31
CA ASP A 238 -4.18 5.43 -10.45
C ASP A 238 -3.48 4.27 -11.17
N MET A 239 -2.19 4.09 -10.90
CA MET A 239 -1.37 3.13 -11.64
C MET A 239 -1.63 1.72 -11.12
N LEU A 240 -2.02 0.83 -12.02
CA LEU A 240 -2.24 -0.59 -11.76
C LEU A 240 -1.35 -1.39 -12.71
N GLY A 241 -0.63 -2.36 -12.16
CA GLY A 241 0.23 -3.25 -12.90
C GLY A 241 -0.32 -4.67 -12.94
N ASP A 242 -0.04 -5.40 -14.01
CA ASP A 242 -0.36 -6.81 -14.14
C ASP A 242 0.60 -7.66 -13.28
N VAL A 243 0.10 -8.17 -12.16
CA VAL A 243 0.88 -8.98 -11.21
C VAL A 243 1.21 -10.37 -11.76
N TYR A 244 0.41 -10.92 -12.67
CA TYR A 244 0.64 -12.25 -13.23
C TYR A 244 1.70 -12.18 -14.31
N ARG A 245 1.56 -11.23 -15.25
CA ARG A 245 2.56 -11.03 -16.29
C ARG A 245 3.92 -10.61 -15.72
N TRP A 246 3.92 -9.85 -14.63
CA TRP A 246 5.15 -9.57 -13.89
C TRP A 246 5.82 -10.84 -13.35
N LYS A 247 5.05 -11.72 -12.69
CA LYS A 247 5.57 -12.97 -12.11
C LYS A 247 6.02 -13.98 -13.16
N ASP A 248 5.27 -14.11 -14.25
CA ASP A 248 5.45 -15.20 -15.23
C ASP A 248 6.43 -14.81 -16.36
N GLU A 249 6.41 -13.54 -16.79
CA GLU A 249 7.18 -13.07 -17.95
C GLU A 249 8.28 -12.06 -17.57
N GLY A 250 8.28 -11.52 -16.35
CA GLY A 250 9.19 -10.44 -15.95
C GLY A 250 8.91 -9.11 -16.67
N VAL A 251 7.69 -8.95 -17.22
CA VAL A 251 7.24 -7.72 -17.90
C VAL A 251 6.23 -7.01 -17.01
N LEU A 252 6.52 -5.77 -16.62
CA LEU A 252 5.58 -4.97 -15.85
C LEU A 252 4.69 -4.17 -16.79
N SER A 253 3.49 -4.69 -17.04
CA SER A 253 2.45 -4.04 -17.85
C SER A 253 1.58 -3.15 -17.00
N ILE A 254 1.50 -1.86 -17.36
CA ILE A 254 0.81 -0.85 -16.56
C ILE A 254 -0.30 -0.22 -17.39
N MET A 255 -1.53 -0.27 -16.87
CA MET A 255 -2.66 0.41 -17.48
C MET A 255 -2.53 1.92 -17.25
N VAL A 256 -2.58 2.69 -18.33
CA VAL A 256 -2.64 4.16 -18.28
C VAL A 256 -3.80 4.67 -19.13
N GLN A 257 -4.46 5.72 -18.66
CA GLN A 257 -5.54 6.38 -19.36
C GLN A 257 -5.22 7.86 -19.49
N ASP A 258 -5.24 8.37 -20.72
CA ASP A 258 -5.02 9.79 -20.98
C ASP A 258 -6.10 10.64 -20.27
N ASN A 259 -5.73 11.84 -19.82
CA ASN A 259 -6.72 12.79 -19.33
C ASN A 259 -7.65 13.24 -20.49
N PRO A 260 -8.99 13.12 -20.36
CA PRO A 260 -9.91 13.56 -21.39
C PRO A 260 -9.79 15.06 -21.68
N LYS A 261 -9.90 15.43 -22.97
CA LYS A 261 -9.81 16.83 -23.41
C LYS A 261 -10.94 17.71 -22.85
N ARG A 262 -12.09 17.11 -22.51
CA ARG A 262 -13.27 17.76 -21.92
C ARG A 262 -13.93 16.83 -20.91
N LYS A 263 -14.59 17.42 -19.91
CA LYS A 263 -15.40 16.67 -18.93
C LYS A 263 -16.41 15.76 -19.66
N ASN A 264 -16.55 14.53 -19.20
CA ASN A 264 -17.46 13.50 -19.73
C ASN A 264 -17.13 13.02 -21.17
N GLN A 265 -15.92 13.21 -21.67
CA GLN A 265 -15.46 12.57 -22.90
C GLN A 265 -14.63 11.32 -22.60
N SER A 266 -14.66 10.37 -23.53
CA SER A 266 -13.72 9.25 -23.54
C SER A 266 -12.29 9.73 -23.81
N SER A 267 -11.33 8.96 -23.35
CA SER A 267 -9.90 9.15 -23.63
C SER A 267 -9.25 7.81 -23.96
N ALA A 268 -8.04 7.85 -24.53
CA ALA A 268 -7.34 6.63 -24.89
C ALA A 268 -6.90 5.87 -23.63
N LEU A 269 -7.19 4.57 -23.61
CA LEU A 269 -6.62 3.60 -22.69
C LEU A 269 -5.42 2.93 -23.37
N LYS A 270 -4.30 2.80 -22.66
CA LYS A 270 -3.06 2.23 -23.17
C LYS A 270 -2.46 1.30 -22.13
N VAL A 271 -1.59 0.41 -22.60
CA VAL A 271 -0.70 -0.39 -21.75
C VAL A 271 0.72 0.07 -22.01
N VAL A 272 1.45 0.34 -20.92
CA VAL A 272 2.89 0.59 -20.94
C VAL A 272 3.57 -0.68 -20.45
N ASP A 273 4.34 -1.32 -21.33
CA ASP A 273 5.18 -2.45 -20.96
C ASP A 273 6.57 -1.96 -20.59
N LEU A 274 7.02 -2.33 -19.39
CA LEU A 274 8.37 -2.06 -18.91
C LEU A 274 9.15 -3.37 -18.78
N PHE A 275 10.36 -3.36 -19.31
CA PHE A 275 11.32 -4.45 -19.24
C PHE A 275 12.45 -4.01 -18.32
N PHE A 276 12.73 -4.82 -17.29
CA PHE A 276 13.82 -4.59 -16.37
C PHE A 276 15.00 -5.45 -16.82
N GLU A 277 16.05 -4.81 -17.33
CA GLU A 277 17.26 -5.54 -17.67
C GLU A 277 17.80 -6.21 -16.40
N SER A 278 18.06 -7.50 -16.51
CA SER A 278 18.87 -8.18 -15.51
C SER A 278 20.25 -7.56 -15.61
N GLY A 279 20.62 -6.71 -14.64
CA GLY A 279 22.01 -6.28 -14.54
C GLY A 279 22.93 -7.52 -14.53
N PRO A 280 24.16 -7.40 -15.06
CA PRO A 280 25.12 -8.50 -15.10
C PRO A 280 25.45 -9.07 -13.71
#